data_AF-A0A6B0XPT6-F1
#
_entry.id   AF-A0A6B0XPT6-F1
#
_cell.length_a   1.000
_cell.length_b   1.000
_cell.length_c   1.000
_cell.angle_alpha   90.00
_cell.angle_beta   90.00
_cell.angle_gamma   90.00
#
_symmetry.space_group_name_H-M   'P 1'
#
loop_
_entity.id
_entity.type
_entity.pdbx_description
1 polymer ?
#
loop_
_entity_poly.entity_id
_entity_poly.type
_entity_poly.pdbx_seq_one_letter_code
_entity_poly.pdbx_strand_id
1 'polypeptide(L)' 'PAGSPDGARIAVSSPLHGDYEIYVMNADGSGVTRLTEHSAFDGLPAWSPDGTRIAFTSDRDGNDEIYVLYVPAR' A
#
# COMPACT_ATOMS: atom_id res chain seq x y z
N PRO A 1 -8.16 3.49 2.53
CA PRO A 1 -8.17 2.72 1.26
C PRO A 1 -8.00 3.69 0.08
N ALA A 2 -7.34 3.28 -0.99
CA ALA A 2 -7.17 4.07 -2.21
C ALA A 2 -7.35 3.20 -3.46
N GLY A 3 -8.23 3.59 -4.37
CA GLY A 3 -8.41 2.93 -5.66
C GLY A 3 -7.25 3.24 -6.61
N SER A 4 -6.82 2.24 -7.37
CA SER A 4 -5.92 2.44 -8.52
C SER A 4 -6.62 3.25 -9.62
N PRO A 5 -5.87 3.96 -10.48
CA PRO A 5 -6.45 4.88 -11.47
C PRO A 5 -7.41 4.22 -12.47
N ASP A 6 -7.21 2.94 -12.79
CA ASP A 6 -8.07 2.16 -13.68
C ASP A 6 -9.25 1.47 -12.95
N GLY A 7 -9.33 1.65 -11.63
CA GLY A 7 -10.39 1.07 -10.79
C GLY A 7 -10.26 -0.43 -10.55
N ALA A 8 -9.21 -1.09 -11.02
CA ALA A 8 -9.13 -2.56 -10.96
C ALA A 8 -8.56 -3.10 -9.65
N ARG A 9 -7.77 -2.28 -8.94
CA ARG A 9 -7.14 -2.62 -7.66
C ARG A 9 -7.42 -1.59 -6.58
N ILE A 10 -7.33 -2.01 -5.32
CA ILE A 10 -7.44 -1.16 -4.13
C ILE A 10 -6.20 -1.37 -3.27
N ALA A 11 -5.59 -0.28 -2.81
CA ALA A 11 -4.56 -0.28 -1.78
C ALA A 11 -5.20 -0.01 -0.41
N VAL A 12 -4.81 -0.79 0.59
CA VAL A 12 -5.30 -0.64 1.97
C VAL A 12 -4.13 -0.73 2.94
N SER A 13 -4.26 -0.07 4.08
CA SER A 13 -3.38 -0.26 5.22
C SER A 13 -4.12 -1.13 6.25
N SER A 14 -3.49 -2.17 6.77
CA SER A 14 -4.16 -3.14 7.65
C SER A 14 -3.19 -3.75 8.67
N PRO A 15 -3.59 -3.94 9.94
CA PRO A 15 -2.73 -4.50 10.99
C PRO A 15 -2.81 -6.03 11.09
N LEU A 16 -3.04 -6.74 9.97
CA LEU A 16 -3.29 -8.19 9.99
C LEU A 16 -2.13 -8.98 10.61
N HIS A 17 -0.92 -8.42 10.60
CA HIS A 17 0.28 -9.06 11.13
C HIS A 17 0.95 -8.27 12.28
N GLY A 18 0.17 -7.41 12.96
CA GLY A 18 0.62 -6.64 14.14
C GLY A 18 0.74 -5.16 13.83
N ASP A 19 1.64 -4.81 12.90
CA ASP A 19 1.85 -3.44 12.44
C ASP A 19 1.00 -3.14 11.20
N TYR A 20 0.69 -1.86 10.96
CA TYR A 20 -0.05 -1.48 9.76
C TYR A 20 0.85 -1.66 8.55
N GLU A 21 0.47 -2.53 7.61
CA GLU A 21 1.20 -2.68 6.34
C GLU A 21 0.35 -2.30 5.13
N ILE A 22 1.01 -1.98 4.02
CA ILE A 22 0.32 -1.73 2.75
C ILE A 22 0.02 -3.06 2.05
N TYR A 23 -1.25 -3.27 1.73
CA TYR A 23 -1.74 -4.38 0.91
C TYR A 23 -2.37 -3.84 -0.36
N VAL A 24 -2.33 -4.64 -1.41
CA VAL A 24 -3.11 -4.43 -2.64
C VAL A 24 -3.96 -5.66 -2.92
N MET A 25 -5.18 -5.44 -3.39
CA MET A 25 -6.10 -6.48 -3.83
C MET A 25 -6.86 -6.01 -5.07
N ASN A 26 -7.48 -6.94 -5.78
CA ASN A 26 -8.44 -6.63 -6.84
C ASN A 26 -9.65 -5.90 -6.24
N ALA A 27 -10.37 -5.13 -7.07
CA ALA A 27 -11.53 -4.37 -6.64
C ALA A 27 -12.69 -5.24 -6.12
N ASP A 28 -12.70 -6.52 -6.47
CA ASP A 28 -13.64 -7.53 -5.95
C ASP A 28 -13.19 -8.15 -4.61
N GLY A 29 -12.04 -7.74 -4.06
CA GLY A 29 -11.45 -8.24 -2.83
C GLY A 29 -10.56 -9.48 -2.98
N SER A 30 -10.44 -10.05 -4.19
CA SER A 30 -9.55 -11.18 -4.47
C SER A 30 -8.09 -10.76 -4.64
N GLY A 31 -7.16 -11.72 -4.65
CA GLY A 31 -5.76 -11.46 -5.00
C GLY A 31 -5.00 -10.57 -4.01
N VAL A 32 -5.34 -10.64 -2.73
CA VAL A 32 -4.66 -9.86 -1.67
C VAL A 32 -3.16 -10.16 -1.64
N THR A 33 -2.36 -9.12 -1.78
CA THR A 33 -0.89 -9.17 -1.76
C THR A 33 -0.37 -8.12 -0.79
N ARG A 34 0.50 -8.53 0.15
CA ARG A 34 1.23 -7.62 1.05
C ARG A 34 2.38 -6.97 0.28
N LEU A 35 2.49 -5.64 0.33
CA LEU A 35 3.53 -4.88 -0.38
C LEU A 35 4.64 -4.34 0.55
N THR A 36 4.37 -4.22 1.85
CA THR A 36 5.39 -3.85 2.83
C THR A 36 5.49 -4.89 3.94
N GLU A 37 6.71 -5.15 4.39
CA GLU A 37 7.02 -6.07 5.48
C GLU A 37 8.10 -5.45 6.34
N HIS A 38 7.66 -4.64 7.30
CA HIS A 38 8.51 -3.97 8.26
C HIS A 38 7.74 -3.82 9.58
N SER A 39 8.45 -3.73 10.71
CA SER A 39 7.83 -3.50 12.03
C SER A 39 7.43 -2.05 12.27
N ALA A 40 7.35 -1.26 11.21
CA ALA A 40 7.02 0.16 11.24
C ALA A 40 5.55 0.32 10.87
N PHE A 41 4.94 1.41 11.27
CA PHE A 41 3.67 1.83 10.69
C PHE A 41 3.87 2.12 9.21
N ASP A 42 3.07 1.51 8.34
CA ASP A 42 2.93 1.88 6.93
C ASP A 42 1.44 2.13 6.60
N GLY A 43 1.13 3.38 6.26
CA GLY A 43 -0.26 3.82 6.13
C GLY A 43 -0.52 4.87 5.06
N LEU A 44 -1.80 5.22 4.93
CA LEU A 44 -2.27 6.31 4.07
C LEU A 44 -1.79 6.18 2.59
N PRO A 45 -2.04 5.03 1.91
CA PRO A 45 -1.55 4.83 0.56
C PRO A 45 -2.23 5.74 -0.46
N ALA A 46 -1.47 6.19 -1.46
CA ALA A 46 -1.95 6.90 -2.63
C ALA A 46 -1.28 6.34 -3.90
N TRP A 47 -2.07 6.03 -4.92
CA TRP A 47 -1.55 5.53 -6.20
C TRP A 47 -0.94 6.65 -7.04
N SER A 48 0.12 6.32 -7.77
CA SER A 48 0.59 7.16 -8.88
C SER A 48 -0.44 7.18 -10.01
N PRO A 49 -0.50 8.26 -10.82
CA PRO A 49 -1.45 8.36 -11.94
C PRO A 49 -1.31 7.26 -12.99
N ASP A 50 -0.11 6.71 -13.15
CA ASP A 50 0.19 5.59 -14.05
C ASP A 50 -0.12 4.20 -13.45
N GLY A 51 -0.54 4.13 -12.18
CA GLY A 51 -0.86 2.87 -11.49
C GLY A 51 0.33 1.95 -11.20
N THR A 52 1.56 2.43 -11.40
CA THR A 52 2.79 1.63 -11.22
C THR A 52 3.39 1.70 -9.83
N ARG A 53 3.02 2.73 -9.05
CA ARG A 53 3.60 3.02 -7.74
C ARG A 53 2.54 3.42 -6.72
N ILE A 54 2.91 3.28 -5.45
CA ILE A 54 2.13 3.78 -4.31
C ILE A 54 3.06 4.64 -3.44
N ALA A 55 2.63 5.85 -3.12
CA ALA A 55 3.18 6.65 -2.04
C ALA A 55 2.43 6.34 -0.73
N PHE A 56 3.14 6.32 0.39
CA PHE A 56 2.56 6.00 1.70
C PHE A 56 3.37 6.65 2.83
N THR A 57 2.78 6.82 4.01
CA THR A 57 3.45 7.30 5.22
C THR A 57 4.11 6.13 5.94
N SER A 58 5.35 6.29 6.38
CA SER A 58 6.04 5.32 7.23
C SER A 58 6.80 5.99 8.37
N ASP A 59 6.89 5.33 9.52
CA ASP A 59 7.70 5.79 10.67
C ASP A 59 9.03 5.03 10.83
N ARG A 60 9.45 4.29 9.80
CA ARG A 60 10.60 3.37 9.87
C ARG A 60 11.94 4.03 10.18
N ASP A 61 12.08 5.33 9.96
CA ASP A 61 13.30 6.09 10.29
C ASP A 61 13.20 6.84 11.64
N GLY A 62 12.11 6.64 12.39
CA GLY A 62 11.92 7.20 13.74
C GLY A 62 10.99 8.41 13.81
N ASN A 63 10.43 8.86 12.69
CA ASN A 63 9.35 9.84 12.59
C ASN A 63 8.57 9.61 11.28
N ASP A 64 7.45 10.31 11.05
CA ASP A 64 6.67 10.13 9.82
C ASP A 64 7.40 10.69 8.58
N GLU A 65 7.64 9.85 7.57
CA GLU A 65 8.07 10.25 6.23
C GLU A 65 7.19 9.68 5.12
N ILE A 66 7.40 10.19 3.90
CA ILE A 66 6.74 9.69 2.68
C ILE A 66 7.68 8.75 1.94
N TYR A 67 7.21 7.52 1.75
CA TYR A 67 7.87 6.47 0.99
C TYR A 67 7.12 6.18 -0.30
N VAL A 68 7.84 5.62 -1.28
CA VAL A 68 7.26 5.17 -2.55
C VAL A 68 7.76 3.76 -2.87
N LEU A 69 6.85 2.87 -3.28
CA LEU A 69 7.19 1.54 -3.77
C LEU A 69 6.56 1.27 -5.15
N TYR A 70 7.11 0.29 -5.85
CA TYR A 70 6.53 -0.24 -7.08
C TYR A 70 5.48 -1.28 -6.77
N VAL A 71 4.37 -1.24 -7.51
CA VAL A 71 3.37 -2.27 -7.44
C VAL A 71 3.69 -3.34 -8.48
N PRO A 72 3.69 -4.64 -8.11
CA PRO A 72 3.89 -5.71 -9.05
C PRO A 72 2.94 -5.61 -10.26
N ALA A 73 3.48 -5.98 -11.42
CA ALA A 73 2.66 -6.20 -12.61
C ALA A 73 1.63 -7.31 -12.33
N ARG A 74 0.53 -7.28 -13.08
CA ARG A 74 -0.51 -8.31 -13.01
C ARG A 74 0.00 -9.66 -13.51
#